data_AF-A0A7S7NMQ2-F1
#
_entry.id   AF-A0A7S7NMQ2-F1
#
_cell.length_a   1.000
_cell.length_b   1.000
_cell.length_c   1.000
_cell.angle_alpha   90.00
_cell.angle_beta   90.00
_cell.angle_gamma   90.00
#
_symmetry.space_group_name_H-M   'P 1'
#
loop_
_entity.id
_entity.type
_entity.pdbx_description
1 polymer ?
#
loop_
_entity_poly.entity_id
_entity_poly.type
_entity_poly.pdbx_seq_one_letter_code
_entity_poly.pdbx_strand_id
1 'polypeptide(L)'
;MSQLTSGAALEAARDQRPLAAIIVAHPDDEILWCGGFLLTHPEFSWRIFTLCRAHDPDRAPRFRRVLQRFEAVGAMADLDDGPEQAPLPVEQLNATIAGLLGGDRYDLILTHGPMGEYSTHRRHSECCRAVAVLWQAGVIDTRRLWMFAYSDGGRAYLPRVRADADWRDLLPSDVWLEKRRLITEIYGFAPESWEARTTPGEEGFWCFDSTKAVAARLAGWGQKQ
;
A
#
# COMPACT_ATOMS: atom_id res chain seq x y z
N MET A 1 -17.96 50.43 18.83
CA MET A 1 -18.94 49.53 18.19
C MET A 1 -18.28 48.97 16.94
N SER A 2 -17.86 47.69 17.00
CA SER A 2 -18.31 46.62 16.09
C SER A 2 -17.54 46.58 14.76
N GLN A 3 -16.89 45.52 14.32
CA GLN A 3 -16.69 44.17 14.84
C GLN A 3 -15.44 43.60 14.13
N LEU A 4 -14.62 42.88 14.89
CA LEU A 4 -13.73 41.84 14.39
C LEU A 4 -14.59 40.70 13.83
N THR A 5 -14.42 40.31 12.57
CA THR A 5 -14.66 38.93 12.07
C THR A 5 -14.39 38.85 10.57
N SER A 6 -13.18 38.42 10.16
CA SER A 6 -13.05 37.66 8.91
C SER A 6 -11.84 36.72 8.85
N GLY A 7 -11.01 36.65 9.90
CA GLY A 7 -9.87 35.73 9.97
C GLY A 7 -10.23 34.26 10.18
N ALA A 8 -11.51 33.91 10.37
CA ALA A 8 -11.97 32.57 10.73
C ALA A 8 -12.70 31.81 9.60
N ALA A 9 -12.78 32.36 8.39
CA ALA A 9 -13.48 31.73 7.26
C ALA A 9 -12.56 30.96 6.29
N LEU A 10 -11.28 30.81 6.62
CA LEU A 10 -10.27 30.12 5.82
C LEU A 10 -9.51 29.05 6.62
N GLU A 11 -10.09 28.54 7.72
CA GLU A 11 -9.78 27.17 8.13
C GLU A 11 -10.54 26.27 7.16
N ALA A 12 -9.84 25.85 6.10
CA ALA A 12 -10.32 24.88 5.13
C ALA A 12 -11.10 23.78 5.86
N ALA A 13 -12.33 23.51 5.41
CA ALA A 13 -13.07 22.35 5.87
C ALA A 13 -12.15 21.14 5.72
N ARG A 14 -11.57 20.67 6.83
CA ARG A 14 -10.75 19.46 6.83
C ARG A 14 -11.66 18.39 6.26
N ASP A 15 -11.16 17.69 5.26
CA ASP A 15 -11.84 16.51 4.74
C ASP A 15 -12.21 15.63 5.94
N GLN A 16 -13.51 15.48 6.19
CA GLN A 16 -14.01 14.76 7.36
C GLN A 16 -13.98 13.25 7.15
N ARG A 17 -13.63 12.80 5.93
CA ARG A 17 -13.45 11.40 5.61
C ARG A 17 -12.32 10.80 6.45
N PRO A 18 -12.48 9.56 6.96
CA PRO A 18 -11.41 8.84 7.63
C PRO A 18 -10.14 8.80 6.76
N LEU A 19 -8.97 8.97 7.38
CA LEU A 19 -7.71 9.02 6.65
C LEU A 19 -7.18 7.59 6.49
N ALA A 20 -6.93 7.16 5.25
CA ALA A 20 -6.32 5.86 4.97
C ALA A 20 -5.05 6.03 4.16
N ALA A 21 -4.04 5.19 4.43
CA ALA A 21 -2.82 5.14 3.64
C ALA A 21 -2.60 3.77 3.01
N ILE A 22 -2.02 3.77 1.82
CA ILE A 22 -1.40 2.60 1.19
C ILE A 22 0.10 2.87 1.14
N ILE A 23 0.90 1.95 1.67
CA ILE A 23 2.36 2.03 1.60
C ILE A 23 2.94 0.75 1.03
N VAL A 24 3.57 0.86 -0.12
CA VAL A 24 4.05 -0.26 -0.93
C VAL A 24 5.47 -0.01 -1.40
N ALA A 25 6.17 -1.04 -1.85
CA ALA A 25 7.53 -0.90 -2.32
C ALA A 25 7.58 -0.17 -3.67
N HIS A 26 6.82 -0.62 -4.66
CA HIS A 26 6.92 -0.12 -6.04
C HIS A 26 5.61 0.54 -6.50
N PRO A 27 5.67 1.47 -7.46
CA PRO A 27 4.49 2.06 -8.07
C PRO A 27 3.81 1.08 -9.03
N ASP A 28 2.68 0.50 -8.61
CA ASP A 28 1.84 -0.51 -9.29
C ASP A 28 1.28 -1.49 -8.26
N ASP A 29 2.06 -1.79 -7.23
CA ASP A 29 1.71 -2.66 -6.12
C ASP A 29 0.39 -2.23 -5.46
N GLU A 30 0.13 -0.92 -5.30
CA GLU A 30 -1.12 -0.42 -4.72
C GLU A 30 -2.35 -0.80 -5.56
N ILE A 31 -2.21 -0.86 -6.88
CA ILE A 31 -3.29 -1.28 -7.77
C ILE A 31 -3.34 -2.79 -7.87
N LEU A 32 -2.20 -3.50 -7.94
CA LEU A 32 -2.18 -4.96 -8.03
C LEU A 32 -2.84 -5.61 -6.81
N TRP A 33 -2.47 -5.19 -5.61
CA TRP A 33 -2.82 -5.91 -4.39
C TRP A 33 -4.06 -5.40 -3.67
N CYS A 34 -4.44 -4.13 -3.90
CA CYS A 34 -5.62 -3.53 -3.27
C CYS A 34 -6.37 -2.51 -4.13
N GLY A 35 -6.17 -2.51 -5.45
CA GLY A 35 -6.84 -1.56 -6.35
C GLY A 35 -8.37 -1.67 -6.35
N GLY A 36 -8.92 -2.87 -6.13
CA GLY A 36 -10.36 -3.08 -5.97
C GLY A 36 -10.90 -2.43 -4.69
N PHE A 37 -10.21 -2.62 -3.57
CA PHE A 37 -10.50 -1.96 -2.31
C PHE A 37 -10.45 -0.44 -2.46
N LEU A 38 -9.40 0.09 -3.09
CA LEU A 38 -9.25 1.52 -3.38
C LEU A 38 -10.41 2.06 -4.24
N LEU A 39 -10.84 1.32 -5.27
CA LEU A 39 -11.96 1.70 -6.14
C LEU A 39 -13.31 1.71 -5.43
N THR A 40 -13.51 0.81 -4.47
CA THR A 40 -14.80 0.56 -3.82
C THR A 40 -14.99 1.25 -2.49
N HIS A 41 -13.94 1.91 -1.97
CA HIS A 41 -13.97 2.62 -0.70
C HIS A 41 -13.67 4.13 -0.86
N PRO A 42 -14.51 4.90 -1.58
CA PRO A 42 -14.33 6.34 -1.78
C PRO A 42 -14.58 7.18 -0.51
N GLU A 43 -15.12 6.56 0.54
CA GLU A 43 -15.33 7.19 1.84
C GLU A 43 -14.04 7.53 2.57
N PHE A 44 -12.89 6.99 2.16
CA PHE A 44 -11.59 7.37 2.73
C PHE A 44 -10.97 8.56 2.00
N SER A 45 -10.27 9.39 2.78
CA SER A 45 -9.23 10.28 2.25
C SER A 45 -7.98 9.45 2.00
N TRP A 46 -7.73 9.07 0.75
CA TRP A 46 -6.61 8.20 0.42
C TRP A 46 -5.28 8.93 0.35
N ARG A 47 -4.28 8.34 1.00
CA ARG A 47 -2.88 8.63 0.77
C ARG A 47 -2.15 7.41 0.22
N ILE A 48 -1.29 7.60 -0.77
CA ILE A 48 -0.59 6.48 -1.42
C ILE A 48 0.90 6.79 -1.48
N PHE A 49 1.72 5.87 -0.99
CA PHE A 49 3.15 6.02 -0.89
C PHE A 49 3.89 4.82 -1.47
N THR A 50 4.96 5.09 -2.23
CA THR A 50 5.88 4.04 -2.72
C THR A 50 7.28 4.28 -2.16
N LEU A 51 8.01 3.20 -1.87
CA LEU A 51 9.36 3.30 -1.31
C LEU A 51 10.45 3.47 -2.36
N CYS A 52 10.16 3.09 -3.60
CA CYS A 52 11.14 3.06 -4.69
C CYS A 52 10.67 3.88 -5.89
N ARG A 53 11.63 4.19 -6.77
CA ARG A 53 11.43 4.70 -8.14
C ARG A 53 10.89 6.13 -8.25
N ALA A 54 11.08 6.99 -7.25
CA ALA A 54 10.64 8.40 -7.32
C ALA A 54 11.24 9.17 -8.52
N HIS A 55 12.48 8.86 -8.91
CA HIS A 55 13.15 9.50 -10.04
C HIS A 55 13.11 8.68 -11.33
N ASP A 56 12.39 7.56 -11.34
CA ASP A 56 12.22 6.75 -12.55
C ASP A 56 11.41 7.54 -13.59
N PRO A 57 11.99 7.87 -14.76
CA PRO A 57 11.34 8.74 -15.75
C PRO A 57 10.13 8.08 -16.41
N ASP A 58 9.97 6.76 -16.29
CA ASP A 58 8.81 6.04 -16.82
C ASP A 58 7.77 5.78 -15.73
N ARG A 59 8.19 5.26 -14.57
CA ARG A 59 7.26 4.82 -13.52
C ARG A 59 6.69 5.96 -12.70
N ALA A 60 7.48 6.98 -12.36
CA ALA A 60 6.99 8.08 -11.52
C ALA A 60 5.86 8.91 -12.17
N PRO A 61 5.90 9.24 -13.48
CA PRO A 61 4.75 9.87 -14.15
C PRO A 61 3.49 9.01 -14.21
N ARG A 62 3.62 7.68 -14.19
CA ARG A 62 2.47 6.75 -14.16
C ARG A 62 1.83 6.73 -12.77
N PHE A 63 2.64 6.67 -11.72
CA PHE A 63 2.17 6.80 -10.34
C PHE A 63 1.43 8.12 -10.09
N ARG A 64 1.94 9.26 -10.57
CA ARG A 64 1.24 10.55 -10.45
C ARG A 64 -0.14 10.54 -11.12
N ARG A 65 -0.31 9.82 -12.23
CA ARG A 65 -1.62 9.64 -12.87
C ARG A 65 -2.56 8.78 -12.04
N VAL A 66 -2.05 7.79 -11.29
CA VAL A 66 -2.84 7.06 -10.29
C VAL A 66 -3.33 7.99 -9.20
N LEU A 67 -2.44 8.79 -8.60
CA LEU A 67 -2.84 9.76 -7.57
C LEU A 67 -3.96 10.70 -8.08
N GLN A 68 -3.82 11.22 -9.30
CA GLN A 68 -4.85 12.05 -9.94
C GLN A 68 -6.17 11.30 -10.14
N ARG A 69 -6.12 10.06 -10.62
CA ARG A 69 -7.31 9.23 -10.88
C ARG A 69 -8.14 8.97 -9.62
N PHE A 70 -7.50 8.90 -8.46
CA PHE A 70 -8.14 8.62 -7.17
C PHE A 70 -8.31 9.86 -6.28
N GLU A 71 -7.95 11.05 -6.78
CA GLU A 71 -7.89 12.28 -5.99
C GLU A 71 -7.10 12.08 -4.68
N ALA A 72 -6.08 11.21 -4.73
CA ALA A 72 -5.29 10.81 -3.59
C ALA A 72 -4.07 11.73 -3.43
N VAL A 73 -3.66 11.93 -2.17
CA VAL A 73 -2.39 12.59 -1.85
C VAL A 73 -1.29 11.53 -1.81
N GLY A 74 -0.09 11.81 -2.29
CA GLY A 74 0.94 10.77 -2.27
C GLY A 74 2.32 11.26 -2.62
N ALA A 75 3.30 10.42 -2.32
CA ALA A 75 4.70 10.65 -2.59
C ALA A 75 5.43 9.33 -2.85
N MET A 76 6.55 9.42 -3.55
CA MET A 76 7.44 8.30 -3.81
C MET A 76 8.79 8.61 -3.15
N ALA A 77 9.42 7.58 -2.59
CA ALA A 77 10.84 7.61 -2.25
C ALA A 77 11.65 6.87 -3.33
N ASP A 78 12.97 6.88 -3.17
CA ASP A 78 13.91 6.33 -4.16
C ASP A 78 14.88 5.33 -3.51
N LEU A 79 14.35 4.45 -2.65
CA LEU A 79 15.12 3.34 -2.10
C LEU A 79 15.56 2.39 -3.23
N ASP A 80 16.73 1.79 -3.05
CA ASP A 80 17.30 0.89 -4.05
C ASP A 80 16.36 -0.31 -4.31
N ASP A 81 16.05 -0.49 -5.59
CA ASP A 81 15.24 -1.56 -6.16
C ASP A 81 16.04 -2.26 -7.28
N GLY A 82 17.36 -2.35 -7.10
CA GLY A 82 18.23 -3.07 -8.00
C GLY A 82 17.86 -4.56 -8.09
N PRO A 83 18.19 -5.24 -9.21
CA PRO A 83 17.86 -6.65 -9.42
C PRO A 83 18.57 -7.58 -8.43
N GLU A 84 19.71 -7.16 -7.89
CA GLU A 84 20.44 -7.87 -6.83
C GLU A 84 19.65 -7.92 -5.53
N GLN A 85 18.72 -6.98 -5.37
CA GLN A 85 17.79 -6.96 -4.26
C GLN A 85 18.57 -7.05 -2.92
N ALA A 86 19.67 -6.29 -2.78
CA ALA A 86 20.49 -6.24 -1.57
C ALA A 86 19.66 -5.75 -0.37
N PRO A 87 19.92 -6.22 0.87
CA PRO A 87 19.23 -5.71 2.04
C PRO A 87 19.45 -4.22 2.22
N LEU A 88 18.37 -3.47 2.46
CA LEU A 88 18.46 -2.05 2.78
C LEU A 88 18.82 -1.86 4.27
N PRO A 89 19.58 -0.80 4.63
CA PRO A 89 19.76 -0.40 6.01
C PRO A 89 18.39 -0.14 6.68
N VAL A 90 18.16 -0.77 7.84
CA VAL A 90 16.87 -0.69 8.56
C VAL A 90 16.53 0.75 8.92
N GLU A 91 17.53 1.54 9.31
CA GLU A 91 17.39 2.94 9.68
C GLU A 91 16.93 3.80 8.48
N GLN A 92 17.48 3.54 7.29
CA GLN A 92 17.11 4.25 6.06
C GLN A 92 15.66 3.94 5.68
N LEU A 93 15.27 2.66 5.72
CA LEU A 93 13.92 2.21 5.43
C LEU A 93 12.91 2.82 6.40
N ASN A 94 13.21 2.74 7.71
CA ASN A 94 12.36 3.28 8.76
C ASN A 94 12.19 4.80 8.66
N ALA A 95 13.29 5.53 8.44
CA ALA A 95 13.25 6.98 8.28
C ALA A 95 12.46 7.39 7.02
N THR A 96 12.59 6.63 5.94
CA THR A 96 11.85 6.86 4.69
C THR A 96 10.34 6.70 4.91
N ILE A 97 9.91 5.59 5.52
CA ILE A 97 8.50 5.34 5.81
C ILE A 97 7.92 6.40 6.75
N ALA A 98 8.63 6.72 7.84
CA ALA A 98 8.18 7.73 8.79
C ALA A 98 8.08 9.12 8.14
N GLY A 99 9.04 9.47 7.26
CA GLY A 99 9.01 10.72 6.51
C GLY A 99 7.86 10.81 5.50
N LEU A 100 7.52 9.71 4.83
CA LEU A 100 6.41 9.65 3.87
C LEU A 100 5.05 9.77 4.54
N LEU A 101 4.81 9.00 5.60
CA LEU A 101 3.51 8.99 6.28
C LEU A 101 3.26 10.29 7.05
N GLY A 102 4.32 10.99 7.45
CA GLY A 102 4.22 12.18 8.29
C GLY A 102 3.68 11.85 9.69
N GLY A 103 3.56 12.87 10.54
CA GLY A 103 3.00 12.74 11.89
C GLY A 103 1.47 12.63 11.93
N ASP A 104 0.85 12.15 10.86
CA ASP A 104 -0.60 12.01 10.76
C ASP A 104 -1.10 10.74 11.47
N ARG A 105 -2.37 10.79 11.89
CA ARG A 105 -3.08 9.64 12.44
C ARG A 105 -3.98 9.04 11.38
N TYR A 106 -3.82 7.75 11.13
CA TYR A 106 -4.57 7.00 10.13
C TYR A 106 -5.66 6.11 10.76
N ASP A 107 -6.80 6.00 10.11
CA ASP A 107 -7.85 5.03 10.47
C ASP A 107 -7.57 3.65 9.89
N LEU A 108 -6.74 3.59 8.85
CA LEU A 108 -6.30 2.38 8.17
C LEU A 108 -4.96 2.61 7.45
N ILE A 109 -4.04 1.66 7.58
CA ILE A 109 -2.87 1.54 6.71
C ILE A 109 -2.92 0.18 6.02
N LEU A 110 -2.77 0.16 4.69
CA LEU A 110 -2.58 -1.04 3.87
C LEU A 110 -1.11 -1.16 3.48
N THR A 111 -0.53 -2.36 3.58
CA THR A 111 0.86 -2.61 3.13
C THR A 111 1.07 -4.07 2.73
N HIS A 112 2.28 -4.40 2.29
CA HIS A 112 2.68 -5.74 1.90
C HIS A 112 2.54 -6.77 3.03
N GLY A 113 2.48 -8.04 2.64
CA GLY A 113 2.60 -9.20 3.52
C GLY A 113 4.06 -9.50 3.90
N PRO A 114 4.30 -10.25 5.00
CA PRO A 114 5.64 -10.55 5.50
C PRO A 114 6.53 -11.32 4.53
N MET A 115 5.93 -12.07 3.60
CA MET A 115 6.62 -12.84 2.57
C MET A 115 6.52 -12.21 1.17
N GLY A 116 5.92 -11.01 1.06
CA GLY A 116 5.44 -10.46 -0.20
C GLY A 116 4.24 -11.24 -0.76
N GLU A 117 3.74 -10.79 -1.91
CA GLU A 117 2.52 -11.32 -2.52
C GLU A 117 2.81 -12.37 -3.60
N TYR A 118 4.03 -12.34 -4.16
CA TYR A 118 4.46 -13.22 -5.25
C TYR A 118 5.97 -13.42 -5.26
N SER A 119 6.41 -14.69 -5.28
CA SER A 119 7.81 -15.09 -5.22
C SER A 119 8.59 -14.33 -4.12
N THR A 120 9.90 -14.53 -3.99
CA THR A 120 10.65 -13.78 -2.97
C THR A 120 11.03 -12.40 -3.50
N HIS A 121 10.18 -11.39 -3.24
CA HIS A 121 10.49 -9.98 -3.49
C HIS A 121 10.89 -9.30 -2.18
N ARG A 122 12.19 -9.13 -1.94
CA ARG A 122 12.70 -8.68 -0.63
C ARG A 122 12.15 -7.31 -0.24
N ARG A 123 12.03 -6.37 -1.18
CA ARG A 123 11.45 -5.02 -0.97
C ARG A 123 10.05 -5.05 -0.35
N HIS A 124 9.21 -6.01 -0.73
CA HIS A 124 7.87 -6.19 -0.15
C HIS A 124 7.96 -6.61 1.32
N SER A 125 8.77 -7.63 1.59
CA SER A 125 8.97 -8.12 2.97
C SER A 125 9.61 -7.07 3.88
N GLU A 126 10.52 -6.26 3.36
CA GLU A 126 11.16 -5.17 4.08
C GLU A 126 10.16 -4.06 4.40
N CYS A 127 9.36 -3.63 3.42
CA CYS A 127 8.26 -2.68 3.62
C CYS A 127 7.31 -3.16 4.72
N CYS A 128 6.80 -4.39 4.62
CA CYS A 128 5.92 -4.99 5.63
C CYS A 128 6.53 -4.95 7.03
N ARG A 129 7.78 -5.40 7.17
CA ARG A 129 8.46 -5.49 8.47
C ARG A 129 8.66 -4.11 9.08
N ALA A 130 9.11 -3.14 8.28
CA ALA A 130 9.37 -1.79 8.75
C ALA A 130 8.08 -1.08 9.19
N VAL A 131 6.99 -1.18 8.41
CA VAL A 131 5.68 -0.60 8.81
C VAL A 131 5.20 -1.19 10.14
N ALA A 132 5.29 -2.51 10.30
CA ALA A 132 4.88 -3.16 11.55
C ALA A 132 5.73 -2.74 12.76
N VAL A 133 7.06 -2.66 12.59
CA VAL A 133 7.99 -2.20 13.63
C VAL A 133 7.71 -0.76 14.02
N LEU A 134 7.48 0.13 13.04
CA LEU A 134 7.20 1.54 13.30
C LEU A 134 5.85 1.74 14.00
N TRP A 135 4.83 0.94 13.66
CA TRP A 135 3.55 0.96 14.39
C TRP A 135 3.71 0.44 15.83
N GLN A 136 4.44 -0.66 16.03
CA GLN A 136 4.74 -1.19 17.37
C GLN A 136 5.51 -0.20 18.24
N ALA A 137 6.43 0.56 17.63
CA ALA A 137 7.19 1.60 18.31
C ALA A 137 6.41 2.91 18.53
N GLY A 138 5.19 3.02 18.00
CA GLY A 138 4.38 4.24 18.08
C GLY A 138 4.90 5.40 17.22
N VAL A 139 5.79 5.13 16.26
CA VAL A 139 6.31 6.13 15.31
C VAL A 139 5.27 6.44 14.23
N ILE A 140 4.49 5.43 13.83
CA ILE A 140 3.29 5.60 12.99
C ILE A 140 2.07 5.40 13.86
N ASP A 141 1.11 6.32 13.79
CA ASP A 141 -0.19 6.19 14.46
C ASP A 141 -1.25 5.71 13.47
N THR A 142 -1.69 4.46 13.62
CA THR A 142 -2.86 3.94 12.93
C THR A 142 -3.76 3.14 13.86
N ARG A 143 -5.08 3.23 13.64
CA ARG A 143 -6.07 2.38 14.31
C ARG A 143 -6.04 0.94 13.82
N ARG A 144 -5.71 0.75 12.53
CA ARG A 144 -5.72 -0.55 11.86
C ARG A 144 -4.56 -0.65 10.90
N LEU A 145 -3.88 -1.79 10.90
CA LEU A 145 -2.89 -2.14 9.89
C LEU A 145 -3.38 -3.40 9.19
N TRP A 146 -3.57 -3.34 7.88
CA TRP A 146 -3.93 -4.49 7.07
C TRP A 146 -2.78 -4.83 6.13
N MET A 147 -2.48 -6.12 6.03
CA MET A 147 -1.41 -6.65 5.19
C MET A 147 -1.99 -7.46 4.05
N PHE A 148 -1.45 -7.30 2.85
CA PHE A 148 -1.84 -8.11 1.70
C PHE A 148 -1.59 -9.60 1.99
N ALA A 149 -2.60 -10.44 1.73
CA ALA A 149 -2.58 -11.85 2.07
C ALA A 149 -2.60 -12.71 0.80
N TYR A 150 -1.52 -12.66 0.01
CA TYR A 150 -1.38 -13.42 -1.23
C TYR A 150 -0.24 -14.43 -1.16
N SER A 151 -0.26 -15.39 -2.07
CA SER A 151 0.89 -16.23 -2.39
C SER A 151 0.80 -16.76 -3.80
N ASP A 152 1.94 -17.09 -4.41
CA ASP A 152 2.04 -17.67 -5.75
C ASP A 152 2.54 -19.13 -5.71
N GLY A 153 2.57 -19.73 -4.51
CA GLY A 153 3.10 -21.08 -4.30
C GLY A 153 4.57 -21.24 -4.67
N GLY A 154 5.38 -20.17 -4.63
CA GLY A 154 6.76 -20.21 -5.10
C GLY A 154 6.83 -20.30 -6.63
N ARG A 155 6.04 -19.46 -7.30
CA ARG A 155 5.84 -19.40 -8.77
C ARG A 155 5.09 -20.58 -9.40
N ALA A 156 4.41 -21.40 -8.59
CA ALA A 156 3.60 -22.50 -9.09
C ALA A 156 2.30 -22.02 -9.76
N TYR A 157 1.81 -20.84 -9.40
CA TYR A 157 0.61 -20.22 -9.98
C TYR A 157 0.71 -18.69 -9.88
N LEU A 158 -0.12 -17.96 -10.65
CA LEU A 158 -0.26 -16.52 -10.43
C LEU A 158 -0.83 -16.25 -9.04
N PRO A 159 -0.35 -15.22 -8.31
CA PRO A 159 -0.80 -14.83 -6.98
C PRO A 159 -2.30 -15.00 -6.72
N ARG A 160 -2.60 -15.70 -5.63
CA ARG A 160 -3.96 -15.93 -5.14
C ARG A 160 -4.06 -15.48 -3.70
N VAL A 161 -5.25 -15.04 -3.31
CA VAL A 161 -5.58 -14.76 -1.92
C VAL A 161 -5.39 -16.04 -1.10
N ARG A 162 -4.72 -15.90 0.04
CA ARG A 162 -4.44 -17.00 0.93
C ARG A 162 -5.70 -17.44 1.66
N ALA A 163 -5.79 -18.74 1.90
CA ALA A 163 -6.91 -19.33 2.64
C ALA A 163 -7.01 -18.83 4.10
N ASP A 164 -5.89 -18.39 4.68
CA ASP A 164 -5.82 -17.84 6.04
C ASP A 164 -5.91 -16.31 6.10
N ALA A 165 -6.44 -15.65 5.06
CA ALA A 165 -6.77 -14.23 5.09
C ALA A 165 -8.00 -13.97 5.98
N ASP A 166 -7.98 -12.89 6.75
CA ASP A 166 -9.07 -12.52 7.67
C ASP A 166 -10.24 -11.87 6.90
N TRP A 167 -9.90 -11.14 5.85
CA TRP A 167 -10.84 -10.55 4.91
C TRP A 167 -10.52 -11.04 3.51
N ARG A 168 -11.56 -11.40 2.75
CA ARG A 168 -11.49 -11.89 1.38
C ARG A 168 -12.72 -11.42 0.63
N ASP A 169 -12.53 -10.88 -0.56
CA ASP A 169 -13.64 -10.45 -1.40
C ASP A 169 -13.36 -10.73 -2.87
N LEU A 170 -14.37 -11.27 -3.55
CA LEU A 170 -14.34 -11.47 -4.99
C LEU A 170 -14.84 -10.18 -5.63
N LEU A 171 -13.96 -9.52 -6.38
CA LEU A 171 -14.27 -8.24 -6.99
C LEU A 171 -15.42 -8.40 -8.00
N PRO A 172 -16.44 -7.53 -7.96
CA PRO A 172 -17.38 -7.38 -9.05
C PRO A 172 -16.66 -7.21 -10.39
N SER A 173 -17.23 -7.74 -11.47
CA SER A 173 -16.54 -7.79 -12.76
C SER A 173 -16.15 -6.41 -13.30
N ASP A 174 -16.98 -5.40 -13.08
CA ASP A 174 -16.70 -4.00 -13.42
C ASP A 174 -15.53 -3.42 -12.61
N VAL A 175 -15.47 -3.70 -11.31
CA VAL A 175 -14.35 -3.29 -10.44
C VAL A 175 -13.05 -3.96 -10.88
N TRP A 176 -13.07 -5.27 -11.15
CA TRP A 176 -11.88 -5.98 -11.61
C TRP A 176 -11.43 -5.51 -13.00
N LEU A 177 -12.36 -5.23 -13.92
CA LEU A 177 -12.04 -4.67 -15.23
C LEU A 177 -11.41 -3.29 -15.12
N GLU A 178 -11.92 -2.40 -14.24
CA GLU A 178 -11.31 -1.10 -13.99
C GLU A 178 -9.92 -1.26 -13.37
N LYS A 179 -9.75 -2.14 -12.38
CA LYS A 179 -8.44 -2.47 -11.80
C LYS A 179 -7.43 -2.89 -12.88
N ARG A 180 -7.84 -3.79 -13.79
CA ARG A 180 -7.01 -4.23 -14.93
C ARG A 180 -6.74 -3.10 -15.93
N ARG A 181 -7.71 -2.20 -16.14
CA ARG A 181 -7.54 -1.01 -16.99
C ARG A 181 -6.49 -0.07 -16.40
N LEU A 182 -6.48 0.14 -15.09
CA LEU A 182 -5.45 0.97 -14.43
C LEU A 182 -4.03 0.40 -14.64
N ILE A 183 -3.86 -0.92 -14.51
CA ILE A 183 -2.58 -1.61 -14.77
C ILE A 183 -2.14 -1.44 -16.23
N THR A 184 -3.05 -1.61 -17.18
CA THR A 184 -2.70 -1.61 -18.60
C THR A 184 -2.63 -0.22 -19.24
N GLU A 185 -3.51 0.71 -18.85
CA GLU A 185 -3.63 2.03 -19.47
C GLU A 185 -2.92 3.14 -18.69
N ILE A 186 -3.01 3.15 -17.35
CA ILE A 186 -2.31 4.16 -16.54
C ILE A 186 -0.87 3.73 -16.33
N TYR A 187 -0.68 2.51 -15.84
CA TYR A 187 0.63 1.92 -15.66
C TYR A 187 1.23 1.37 -16.93
N GLY A 188 0.53 1.39 -18.07
CA GLY A 188 1.10 1.14 -19.39
C GLY A 188 1.70 -0.26 -19.58
N PHE A 189 1.32 -1.24 -18.76
CA PHE A 189 1.75 -2.62 -18.93
C PHE A 189 1.02 -3.26 -20.10
N ALA A 190 1.74 -4.06 -20.89
CA ALA A 190 1.12 -4.78 -22.00
C ALA A 190 0.03 -5.75 -21.48
N PRO A 191 -1.08 -5.97 -22.20
CA PRO A 191 -2.14 -6.89 -21.77
C PRO A 191 -1.66 -8.32 -21.47
N GLU A 192 -0.57 -8.74 -22.12
CA GLU A 192 0.08 -10.06 -21.96
C GLU A 192 1.20 -10.07 -20.91
N SER A 193 1.48 -8.94 -20.27
CA SER A 193 2.54 -8.84 -19.26
C SER A 193 2.20 -9.65 -18.01
N TRP A 194 3.19 -9.85 -17.14
CA TRP A 194 2.95 -10.52 -15.88
C TRP A 194 1.98 -9.72 -15.00
N GLU A 195 2.12 -8.40 -14.93
CA GLU A 195 1.28 -7.47 -14.16
C GLU A 195 -0.18 -7.52 -14.63
N ALA A 196 -0.42 -7.48 -15.94
CA ALA A 196 -1.77 -7.52 -16.49
C ALA A 196 -2.45 -8.90 -16.30
N ARG A 197 -1.67 -9.99 -16.35
CA ARG A 197 -2.19 -11.35 -16.10
C ARG A 197 -2.39 -11.64 -14.62
N THR A 198 -1.49 -11.14 -13.76
CA THR A 198 -1.52 -11.40 -12.32
C THR A 198 -2.65 -10.66 -11.64
N THR A 199 -3.07 -9.49 -12.16
CA THR A 199 -4.10 -8.60 -11.59
C THR A 199 -5.27 -9.41 -11.00
N PRO A 200 -5.28 -9.66 -9.67
CA PRO A 200 -6.18 -10.63 -9.08
C PRO A 200 -7.62 -10.13 -9.10
N GLY A 201 -8.56 -11.04 -9.40
CA GLY A 201 -10.00 -10.81 -9.29
C GLY A 201 -10.55 -10.99 -7.87
N GLU A 202 -9.75 -11.55 -6.95
CA GLU A 202 -10.06 -11.64 -5.52
C GLU A 202 -9.02 -10.80 -4.77
N GLU A 203 -9.46 -10.06 -3.75
CA GLU A 203 -8.56 -9.34 -2.85
C GLU A 203 -8.64 -9.91 -1.44
N GLY A 204 -7.52 -9.87 -0.71
CA GLY A 204 -7.46 -10.44 0.62
C GLY A 204 -6.43 -9.78 1.52
N PHE A 205 -6.83 -9.63 2.78
CA PHE A 205 -6.05 -8.96 3.80
C PHE A 205 -5.98 -9.78 5.09
N TRP A 206 -4.85 -9.66 5.77
CA TRP A 206 -4.79 -9.89 7.22
C TRP A 206 -5.07 -8.59 7.94
N CYS A 207 -5.98 -8.63 8.91
CA CYS A 207 -6.58 -7.44 9.49
C CYS A 207 -6.19 -7.31 10.97
N PHE A 208 -5.39 -6.28 11.31
CA PHE A 208 -4.94 -6.05 12.68
C PHE A 208 -5.52 -4.74 13.23
N ASP A 209 -6.05 -4.81 14.45
CA ASP A 209 -6.55 -3.68 15.25
C ASP A 209 -5.62 -3.30 16.41
N SER A 210 -4.52 -4.05 16.58
CA SER A 210 -3.57 -3.86 17.66
C SER A 210 -2.15 -4.30 17.27
N THR A 211 -1.16 -3.61 17.86
CA THR A 211 0.27 -3.92 17.68
C THR A 211 0.64 -5.32 18.19
N LYS A 212 -0.08 -5.83 19.20
CA LYS A 212 0.06 -7.20 19.71
C LYS A 212 -0.35 -8.26 18.69
N ALA A 213 -1.45 -8.03 17.97
CA ALA A 213 -1.95 -8.97 16.97
C ALA A 213 -0.98 -9.09 15.77
N VAL A 214 -0.48 -7.96 15.26
CA VAL A 214 0.51 -7.98 14.18
C VAL A 214 1.85 -8.61 14.64
N ALA A 215 2.29 -8.34 15.89
CA ALA A 215 3.50 -8.96 16.44
C ALA A 215 3.40 -10.50 16.47
N ALA A 216 2.26 -11.01 16.94
CA ALA A 216 2.00 -12.45 16.99
C ALA A 216 2.02 -13.07 15.58
N ARG A 217 1.44 -12.39 14.58
CA ARG A 217 1.49 -12.85 13.19
C ARG A 217 2.93 -12.95 12.69
N LEU A 218 3.71 -11.88 12.85
CA LEU A 218 5.08 -11.81 12.33
C LEU A 218 6.04 -12.80 13.01
N ALA A 219 5.87 -13.05 14.31
CA ALA A 219 6.65 -14.05 15.04
C ALA A 219 6.52 -15.46 14.44
N GLY A 220 5.32 -15.82 13.93
CA GLY A 220 5.09 -17.10 13.26
C GLY A 220 5.83 -17.27 11.93
N TRP A 221 6.29 -16.17 11.31
CA TRP A 221 7.02 -16.19 10.04
C TRP A 221 8.55 -16.16 10.23
N GLY A 222 9.03 -15.57 11.31
CA GLY A 222 10.46 -15.57 11.66
C GLY A 222 11.02 -16.96 12.01
N GLN A 223 10.15 -17.94 12.29
CA GLN A 223 10.53 -19.33 12.59
C GLN A 223 10.53 -20.27 11.37
N LYS A 224 10.14 -19.79 10.19
CA LYS A 224 10.01 -20.58 8.95
C LYS A 224 11.01 -20.20 7.85
N GLN A 225 12.02 -19.38 8.17
CA GLN A 225 13.12 -19.03 7.27
C GLN A 225 14.40 -19.76 7.68
#